data_AF-A0A4Y2JUK6-F1
#
_entry.id   AF-A0A4Y2JUK6-F1
#
_cell.length_a   1.000
_cell.length_b   1.000
_cell.length_c   1.000
_cell.angle_alpha   90.00
_cell.angle_beta   90.00
_cell.angle_gamma   90.00
#
_symmetry.space_group_name_H-M   'P 1'
#
loop_
_entity.id
_entity.type
_entity.pdbx_description
1 polymer ?
#
loop_
_entity_poly.entity_id
_entity_poly.type
_entity_poly.pdbx_seq_one_letter_code
_entity_poly.pdbx_strand_id
1 'polypeptide(L)'
;MICIIMQLLRNVLGRACATYEEMVTLLCECESVVNGRLLTYLYDDPNELRAIKPSDFIKDKKGNETVDLDIVDVKHLCKRIRYLQSLRCQLCQQF
;
A
#
# COMPACT_ATOMS: atom_id res chain seq x y z
N MET A 1 -6.32 -3.50 4.72
CA MET A 1 -6.32 -2.73 5.99
C MET A 1 -7.28 -3.27 7.03
N ILE A 2 -8.52 -3.64 6.66
CA ILE A 2 -9.55 -4.09 7.62
C ILE A 2 -9.06 -5.18 8.59
N CYS A 3 -8.39 -6.23 8.12
CA CYS A 3 -7.89 -7.29 8.98
C CYS A 3 -6.85 -6.80 10.02
N ILE A 4 -6.03 -5.82 9.66
CA ILE A 4 -5.01 -5.25 10.54
C ILE A 4 -5.67 -4.42 11.65
N ILE A 5 -6.65 -3.59 11.29
CA ILE A 5 -7.42 -2.79 12.24
C ILE A 5 -8.18 -3.69 13.21
N MET A 6 -8.84 -4.74 12.71
CA MET A 6 -9.54 -5.72 13.55
C MET A 6 -8.61 -6.44 14.54
N GLN A 7 -7.38 -6.76 14.13
CA GLN A 7 -6.39 -7.37 15.01
C GLN A 7 -5.90 -6.39 16.08
N LEU A 8 -5.61 -5.13 15.71
CA LEU A 8 -5.19 -4.10 16.66
C LEU A 8 -6.26 -3.85 17.72
N LEU A 9 -7.53 -3.70 17.29
CA LEU A 9 -8.65 -3.51 18.22
C LEU A 9 -8.82 -4.70 19.16
N ARG A 10 -8.72 -5.94 18.65
CA ARG A 10 -8.76 -7.15 19.50
C ARG A 10 -7.65 -7.17 20.54
N ASN A 11 -6.44 -6.75 20.17
CA ASN A 11 -5.30 -6.72 21.07
C ASN A 11 -5.43 -5.63 22.14
N VAL A 12 -5.96 -4.45 21.77
CA VAL A 12 -6.08 -3.29 22.67
C VAL A 12 -7.29 -3.41 23.59
N LEU A 13 -8.46 -3.73 23.05
CA LEU A 13 -9.70 -3.81 23.84
C LEU A 13 -9.82 -5.13 24.61
N GLY A 14 -9.26 -6.22 24.09
CA GLY A 14 -9.38 -7.54 24.72
C GLY A 14 -10.84 -7.95 24.90
N ARG A 15 -11.32 -7.91 26.16
CA ARG A 15 -12.72 -8.19 26.54
C ARG A 15 -13.52 -6.95 26.95
N ALA A 16 -12.90 -5.77 26.94
CA ALA A 16 -13.57 -4.52 27.26
C ALA A 16 -14.52 -4.10 26.13
N CYS A 17 -15.61 -3.43 26.50
CA CYS A 17 -16.52 -2.79 25.56
C CYS A 17 -16.23 -1.29 25.53
N ALA A 18 -16.16 -0.72 24.33
CA ALA A 18 -16.07 0.72 24.13
C ALA A 18 -17.46 1.28 23.78
N THR A 19 -17.72 2.51 24.21
CA THR A 19 -18.84 3.30 23.70
C THR A 19 -18.63 3.67 22.23
N TYR A 20 -19.67 4.19 21.58
CA TYR A 20 -19.58 4.60 20.18
C TYR A 20 -18.47 5.64 19.94
N GLU A 21 -18.43 6.70 20.76
CA GLU A 21 -17.45 7.79 20.62
C GLU A 21 -16.01 7.31 20.87
N GLU A 22 -15.83 6.44 21.87
CA GLU A 22 -14.53 5.81 22.13
C GLU A 22 -14.11 4.91 20.97
N MET A 23 -15.03 4.15 20.40
CA MET A 23 -14.75 3.26 19.27
C MET A 23 -14.38 4.04 18.00
N VAL A 24 -15.06 5.15 17.71
CA VAL A 24 -14.72 6.05 16.61
C VAL A 24 -13.30 6.60 16.80
N THR A 25 -12.98 7.09 17.99
CA THR A 25 -11.64 7.61 18.32
C THR A 25 -10.57 6.54 18.12
N LEU A 26 -10.78 5.34 18.67
CA LEU A 26 -9.85 4.21 18.54
C LEU A 26 -9.64 3.78 17.07
N LEU A 27 -10.70 3.81 16.26
CA LEU A 27 -10.62 3.51 14.83
C LEU A 27 -9.76 4.54 14.09
N CYS A 28 -9.92 5.84 14.39
CA CYS A 28 -9.09 6.89 13.80
C CYS A 28 -7.61 6.74 14.18
N GLU A 29 -7.31 6.41 15.44
CA GLU A 29 -5.95 6.15 15.89
C GLU A 29 -5.34 4.93 15.18
N CYS A 30 -6.09 3.82 15.11
CA CYS A 30 -5.67 2.63 14.39
C CYS A 30 -5.39 2.92 12.92
N GLU A 31 -6.27 3.67 12.26
CA GLU A 31 -6.09 4.08 10.88
C GLU A 31 -4.79 4.90 10.72
N SER A 32 -4.56 5.91 11.56
CA SER A 32 -3.37 6.76 11.53
C SER A 32 -2.08 5.93 11.64
N VAL A 33 -2.04 4.97 12.57
CA VAL A 33 -0.89 4.07 12.76
C VAL A 33 -0.67 3.18 11.54
N VAL A 34 -1.73 2.53 11.03
CA VAL A 34 -1.60 1.63 9.89
C VAL A 34 -1.21 2.38 8.62
N ASN A 35 -1.80 3.56 8.40
CA ASN A 35 -1.51 4.41 7.25
C ASN A 35 -0.14 5.09 7.32
N GLY A 36 0.36 5.35 8.52
CA GLY A 36 1.67 5.94 8.77
C GLY A 36 2.84 4.95 8.72
N ARG A 37 2.56 3.64 8.75
CA ARG A 37 3.57 2.58 8.75
C ARG A 37 4.37 2.60 7.45
N LEU A 38 5.67 2.40 7.52
CA LEU A 38 6.54 2.33 6.35
C LEU A 38 6.42 0.95 5.69
N LEU A 39 6.33 0.91 4.36
CA LEU A 39 6.36 -0.31 3.54
C LEU A 39 7.74 -0.61 2.98
N THR A 40 8.63 0.38 3.01
CA THR A 40 9.99 0.31 2.47
C THR A 40 10.98 0.69 3.56
N TYR A 41 12.22 0.21 3.42
CA TYR A 41 13.30 0.50 4.35
C TYR A 41 13.63 2.00 4.33
N LEU A 42 13.92 2.58 5.49
CA LEU A 42 14.53 3.91 5.58
C LEU A 42 16.04 3.73 5.54
N TYR A 43 16.68 4.23 4.50
CA TYR A 43 18.11 4.48 4.51
C TYR A 43 18.38 5.90 5.05
N ASP A 44 19.56 6.07 5.64
CA ASP A 44 20.04 7.35 6.21
C ASP A 44 20.62 8.28 5.14
N ASP A 45 20.52 7.91 3.86
CA ASP A 45 21.07 8.69 2.75
C ASP A 45 20.10 9.81 2.32
N PRO A 46 20.52 11.09 2.40
CA PRO A 46 19.69 12.22 1.99
C PRO A 46 19.38 12.29 0.48
N ASN A 47 20.05 11.51 -0.36
CA ASN A 47 19.80 11.46 -1.81
C ASN A 47 18.80 10.38 -2.24
N GLU A 48 18.28 9.55 -1.33
CA GLU A 48 17.45 8.40 -1.70
C GLU A 48 15.93 8.67 -1.66
N LEU A 49 15.19 7.80 -2.36
CA LEU A 49 13.75 7.91 -2.53
C LEU A 49 13.03 7.84 -1.17
N ARG A 50 12.12 8.79 -0.93
CA ARG A 50 11.29 8.85 0.28
C ARG A 50 10.60 7.51 0.54
N ALA A 51 10.79 6.99 1.76
CA ALA A 51 10.14 5.75 2.17
C ALA A 51 8.61 5.83 2.07
N ILE A 52 8.05 4.83 1.40
CA ILE A 52 6.64 4.74 1.02
C ILE A 52 5.81 4.24 2.20
N LYS A 53 4.66 4.89 2.45
CA LYS A 53 3.66 4.49 3.46
C LYS A 53 2.34 4.12 2.77
N PRO A 54 1.45 3.30 3.37
CA PRO A 54 0.15 3.00 2.79
C PRO A 54 -0.68 4.23 2.46
N SER A 55 -0.57 5.30 3.26
CA SER A 55 -1.24 6.58 2.99
C SER A 55 -0.87 7.20 1.64
N ASP A 56 0.31 6.90 1.10
CA ASP A 56 0.76 7.41 -0.21
C ASP A 56 -0.04 6.85 -1.38
N PHE A 57 -0.72 5.71 -1.19
CA PHE A 57 -1.56 5.07 -2.21
C PHE A 57 -3.06 5.40 -2.05
N ILE A 58 -3.47 5.83 -0.86
CA ILE A 58 -4.87 6.11 -0.53
C ILE A 58 -5.22 7.56 -0.84
N LYS A 59 -4.25 8.48 -0.69
CA LYS A 59 -4.43 9.89 -1.03
C LYS A 59 -4.24 10.07 -2.53
N ASP A 60 -5.27 10.59 -3.22
CA ASP A 60 -5.13 11.07 -4.59
C ASP A 60 -4.09 12.19 -4.61
N LYS A 61 -2.87 11.87 -5.06
CA LYS A 61 -1.78 12.84 -5.19
C LYS A 61 -2.08 13.73 -6.38
N LYS A 62 -2.96 14.71 -6.21
CA LYS A 62 -3.01 15.89 -7.08
C LYS A 62 -1.73 16.70 -6.88
N GLY A 63 -0.65 16.30 -7.53
CA GLY A 63 0.56 17.11 -7.67
C GLY A 63 1.83 16.57 -7.02
N ASN A 64 2.19 15.31 -7.26
CA ASN A 64 3.58 14.90 -7.10
C ASN A 64 4.14 14.39 -8.42
N GLU A 65 4.99 15.22 -8.99
CA GLU A 65 5.98 14.95 -10.02
C GLU A 65 6.85 13.76 -9.59
N THR A 66 6.39 12.53 -9.77
CA THR A 66 7.29 11.37 -9.70
C THR A 66 7.95 11.18 -11.07
N VAL A 67 8.88 12.09 -11.38
CA VAL A 67 9.64 12.13 -12.65
C VAL A 67 10.39 10.80 -12.92
N ASP A 68 10.65 10.02 -11.87
CA ASP A 68 11.50 8.83 -11.94
C ASP A 68 10.76 7.53 -12.30
N LEU A 69 9.45 7.45 -12.02
CA LEU A 69 8.65 6.24 -12.31
C LEU A 69 8.33 6.10 -13.80
N ASP A 70 8.17 7.21 -14.52
CA ASP A 70 7.73 7.19 -15.93
C ASP A 70 8.75 6.50 -16.86
N ILE A 71 10.04 6.54 -16.52
CA ILE A 71 11.12 6.00 -17.36
C ILE A 71 11.31 4.50 -17.13
N VAL A 72 11.21 4.04 -15.87
CA VAL A 72 11.39 2.64 -15.49
C VAL A 72 10.11 1.84 -15.75
N ASP A 73 8.93 2.40 -15.45
CA ASP A 73 7.67 1.69 -15.53
C ASP A 73 7.30 1.35 -16.99
N VAL A 74 7.39 2.30 -17.93
CA VAL A 74 6.93 2.07 -19.32
C VAL A 74 7.67 0.91 -19.99
N LYS A 75 9.01 0.83 -19.88
CA LYS A 75 9.79 -0.23 -20.54
C LYS A 75 9.63 -1.59 -19.85
N HIS A 76 9.61 -1.64 -18.52
CA HIS A 76 9.49 -2.89 -17.77
C HIS A 76 8.05 -3.43 -17.78
N LEU A 77 7.05 -2.55 -17.66
CA LEU A 77 5.64 -2.89 -17.79
C LEU A 77 5.32 -3.42 -19.18
N CYS A 78 5.82 -2.79 -20.25
CA CYS A 78 5.67 -3.32 -21.61
C CYS A 78 6.28 -4.72 -21.77
N LYS A 79 7.45 -5.00 -21.18
CA LYS A 79 8.04 -6.36 -21.21
C LYS A 79 7.16 -7.37 -20.47
N ARG A 80 6.67 -7.03 -19.28
CA ARG A 80 5.82 -7.91 -18.47
C ARG A 80 4.47 -8.18 -19.13
N ILE A 81 3.83 -7.16 -19.71
CA ILE A 81 2.57 -7.29 -20.44
C ILE A 81 2.76 -8.20 -21.66
N ARG A 82 3.82 -7.97 -22.46
CA ARG A 82 4.14 -8.83 -23.61
C ARG A 82 4.37 -10.29 -23.21
N TYR A 83 5.06 -10.53 -22.11
CA TYR A 83 5.27 -11.89 -21.57
C TYR A 83 3.94 -12.57 -21.17
N LEU A 84 3.05 -11.84 -20.50
CA LEU A 84 1.73 -12.38 -20.13
C LEU A 84 0.86 -12.64 -21.37
N GLN A 85 0.95 -11.78 -22.39
CA GLN A 85 0.30 -12.00 -23.68
C GLN A 85 0.85 -13.24 -24.39
N SER A 86 2.17 -13.46 -24.41
CA SER A 86 2.76 -14.65 -25.02
C SER A 86 2.35 -15.94 -24.29
N LEU A 87 2.28 -15.92 -22.95
CA LEU A 87 1.76 -17.04 -22.17
C LEU A 87 0.29 -17.34 -22.48
N ARG A 88 -0.54 -16.29 -22.60
CA ARG A 88 -1.94 -16.45 -23.02
C ARG A 88 -2.04 -17.07 -24.40
N CYS A 89 -1.26 -16.61 -25.38
CA CYS A 89 -1.24 -17.19 -26.72
C CYS A 89 -0.80 -18.65 -26.72
N GLN A 90 0.23 -19.00 -25.93
CA GLN A 90 0.69 -20.39 -25.80
C GLN A 90 -0.38 -21.28 -25.17
N LEU A 91 -1.05 -20.82 -24.11
CA LEU A 91 -2.15 -21.55 -23.51
C LEU A 91 -3.32 -21.74 -24.50
N CYS A 92 -3.67 -20.72 -25.27
CA CYS A 92 -4.71 -20.81 -26.30
C CYS A 92 -4.34 -21.73 -27.48
N GLN A 93 -3.07 -22.09 -27.67
CA GLN A 93 -2.63 -23.06 -28.68
C GLN A 93 -2.60 -24.50 -28.15
N GLN A 94 -2.70 -24.67 -26.84
CA GLN A 94 -2.74 -25.98 -26.17
C GLN A 94 -4.17 -26.49 -25.97
N PHE A 95 -5.18 -25.73 -26.45
CA PHE A 95 -6.59 -26.08 -26.57
C PHE A 95 -7.02 -25.86 -28.02
#